data_AF-A0A935HIW1-F1
#
_entry.id   AF-A0A935HIW1-F1
#
_cell.length_a   1.000
_cell.length_b   1.000
_cell.length_c   1.000
_cell.angle_alpha   90.00
_cell.angle_beta   90.00
_cell.angle_gamma   90.00
#
_symmetry.space_group_name_H-M   'P 1'
#
loop_
_entity.id
_entity.type
_entity.pdbx_description
1 polymer ?
#
loop_
_entity_poly.entity_id
_entity_poly.type
_entity_poly.pdbx_seq_one_letter_code
_entity_poly.pdbx_strand_id
1 'polypeptide(L)'
;MKNKKIIPASILVTALFYLTLISGCLKSEIQSKAIYFTDPLGTGSVLRALTVDDKGGNLGISVSSSVVVPSDIMAEIKVDTSYVARFNNTNGTKYKPLPSKFFSIASNEVKIHAGASISDIVQLDVKPFDNTVVEG
;
A
#
# COMPACT_ATOMS: atom_id res chain seq x y z
N MET A 1 5.08 68.44 24.52
CA MET A 1 5.67 67.87 23.29
C MET A 1 5.91 66.38 23.51
N LYS A 2 5.18 65.50 22.81
CA LYS A 2 5.44 64.03 22.82
C LYS A 2 6.02 63.66 21.46
N ASN A 3 7.30 63.27 21.44
CA ASN A 3 8.04 62.94 20.24
C ASN A 3 7.49 61.65 19.61
N LYS A 4 6.79 61.75 18.48
CA LYS A 4 6.44 60.58 17.66
C LYS A 4 7.73 60.11 16.98
N LYS A 5 8.32 59.02 17.47
CA LYS A 5 9.38 58.30 16.75
C LYS A 5 8.75 57.61 15.54
N ILE A 6 8.99 58.15 14.35
CA ILE A 6 8.57 57.55 13.08
C ILE A 6 9.56 56.43 12.79
N ILE A 7 9.10 55.18 12.93
CA ILE A 7 9.91 54.00 12.60
C ILE A 7 9.99 53.93 11.06
N PRO A 8 11.19 53.89 10.46
CA PRO A 8 11.34 53.90 9.00
C PRO A 8 10.81 52.59 8.41
N ALA A 9 10.05 52.71 7.30
CA ALA A 9 9.38 51.59 6.63
C ALA A 9 10.33 50.43 6.27
N SER A 10 11.61 50.71 6.02
CA SER A 10 12.62 49.67 5.74
C SER A 10 12.85 48.70 6.90
N ILE A 11 12.74 49.12 8.16
CA ILE A 11 12.91 48.22 9.32
C ILE A 11 11.72 47.26 9.43
N LEU A 12 10.52 47.72 9.05
CA LEU A 12 9.30 46.92 9.07
C LEU A 12 9.31 45.84 7.96
N VAL A 13 9.86 46.16 6.79
CA VAL A 13 9.97 45.24 5.64
C VAL A 13 10.99 44.13 5.90
N THR A 14 12.13 44.45 6.52
CA THR A 14 13.15 43.43 6.84
C THR A 14 12.68 42.45 7.92
N ALA A 15 11.91 42.93 8.91
CA ALA A 15 11.32 42.06 9.92
C ALA A 15 10.25 41.10 9.32
N LEU A 16 9.52 41.55 8.30
CA LEU A 16 8.50 40.75 7.62
C LEU A 16 9.11 39.65 6.73
N PHE A 17 10.29 39.88 6.17
CA PHE A 17 11.00 38.90 5.34
C PHE A 17 11.55 37.72 6.18
N TYR A 18 12.07 37.99 7.38
CA TYR A 18 12.56 36.96 8.31
C TYR A 18 11.45 36.06 8.88
N LEU A 19 10.21 36.53 8.94
CA LEU A 19 9.09 35.76 9.50
C LEU A 19 8.58 34.66 8.56
N THR A 20 8.95 34.68 7.28
CA THR A 20 8.48 33.71 6.27
C THR A 20 9.34 32.44 6.15
N LEU A 21 10.49 32.38 6.84
CA LEU A 21 11.44 31.25 6.75
C LEU A 21 11.15 30.08 7.70
N ILE A 22 10.09 30.14 8.50
CA ILE A 22 9.72 29.09 9.47
C ILE A 22 8.57 28.16 9.02
N SER A 23 8.11 28.25 7.77
CA SER A 23 7.16 27.29 7.19
C SER A 23 7.86 26.00 6.72
N GLY A 24 8.80 25.49 7.51
CA GLY A 24 9.55 24.27 7.25
C GLY A 24 8.80 23.04 7.77
N CYS A 25 8.27 22.25 6.83
CA CYS A 25 7.70 20.93 7.02
C CYS A 25 6.46 20.87 7.93
N LEU A 26 5.28 21.09 7.34
CA LEU A 26 4.06 20.44 7.83
C LEU A 26 4.35 18.93 7.79
N LYS A 27 4.68 18.35 8.93
CA LYS A 27 4.76 16.91 9.11
C LYS A 27 3.36 16.40 8.83
N SER A 28 3.14 15.94 7.61
CA SER A 28 1.88 15.36 7.16
C SER A 28 1.48 14.28 8.16
N GLU A 29 0.53 14.58 9.03
CA GLU A 29 -0.16 13.60 9.87
C GLU A 29 -0.99 12.72 8.95
N ILE A 30 -0.34 11.76 8.32
CA ILE A 30 -1.01 10.53 7.90
C ILE A 30 -0.53 9.47 8.87
N GLN A 31 -1.01 9.55 10.11
CA GLN A 31 -1.18 8.37 10.95
C GLN A 31 -2.63 7.91 10.82
N SER A 32 -3.10 7.68 9.59
CA SER A 32 -4.25 6.79 9.46
C SER A 32 -3.75 5.39 9.79
N LYS A 33 -4.30 4.80 10.85
CA LYS A 33 -4.17 3.36 11.09
C LYS A 33 -4.70 2.67 9.83
N ALA A 34 -3.87 1.86 9.19
CA ALA A 34 -4.17 1.26 7.90
C ALA A 34 -3.90 -0.24 7.97
N ILE A 35 -4.68 -1.01 7.21
CA ILE A 35 -4.42 -2.41 6.90
C ILE A 35 -4.02 -2.48 5.44
N TYR A 36 -2.95 -3.21 5.14
CA TYR A 36 -2.40 -3.34 3.79
C TYR A 36 -1.84 -4.75 3.58
N PHE A 37 -1.69 -5.19 2.33
CA PHE A 37 -1.02 -6.47 2.04
C PHE A 37 0.45 -6.40 2.42
N THR A 38 0.94 -7.42 3.10
CA THR A 38 2.36 -7.51 3.45
C THR A 38 3.20 -7.75 2.20
N ASP A 39 4.24 -6.93 2.03
CA ASP A 39 5.30 -7.20 1.05
C ASP A 39 6.52 -7.82 1.73
N PRO A 40 6.71 -9.15 1.73
CA PRO A 40 7.93 -9.80 2.20
C PRO A 40 9.21 -9.25 1.58
N LEU A 41 9.17 -8.67 0.38
CA LEU A 41 10.35 -8.08 -0.26
C LEU A 41 10.58 -6.61 0.13
N GLY A 42 9.64 -5.98 0.84
CA GLY A 42 9.75 -4.59 1.31
C GLY A 42 9.91 -3.56 0.18
N THR A 43 9.57 -3.92 -1.06
CA THR A 43 9.71 -3.06 -2.23
C THR A 43 8.55 -2.08 -2.37
N GLY A 44 7.48 -2.27 -1.60
CA GLY A 44 6.25 -1.49 -1.72
C GLY A 44 5.52 -1.74 -3.04
N SER A 45 5.88 -2.83 -3.74
CA SER A 45 5.32 -3.17 -5.03
C SER A 45 3.91 -3.71 -4.86
N VAL A 46 2.98 -3.17 -5.65
CA VAL A 46 1.63 -3.71 -5.80
C VAL A 46 1.59 -4.95 -6.72
N LEU A 47 2.75 -5.39 -7.21
CA LEU A 47 2.94 -6.57 -8.04
C LEU A 47 3.83 -7.58 -7.32
N ARG A 48 3.44 -8.85 -7.40
CA ARG A 48 4.30 -9.99 -7.05
C ARG A 48 4.35 -10.96 -8.21
N ALA A 49 5.57 -11.30 -8.63
CA ALA A 49 5.79 -12.32 -9.64
C ALA A 49 5.78 -13.72 -8.98
N LEU A 50 5.09 -14.66 -9.61
CA LEU A 50 5.15 -16.08 -9.29
C LEU A 50 5.44 -16.81 -10.59
N THR A 51 6.56 -17.52 -10.64
CA THR A 51 6.87 -18.44 -11.73
C THR A 51 6.11 -19.74 -11.49
N VAL A 52 5.46 -20.25 -12.54
CA VAL A 52 4.64 -21.47 -12.50
C VAL A 52 5.25 -22.46 -13.49
N ASP A 53 5.58 -23.65 -13.00
CA ASP A 53 6.10 -24.76 -13.81
C ASP A 53 5.05 -25.86 -14.00
N ASP A 54 5.49 -27.06 -14.40
CA ASP A 54 4.64 -28.24 -14.59
C ASP A 54 4.03 -28.79 -13.29
N LYS A 55 4.50 -28.32 -12.12
CA LYS A 55 3.97 -28.65 -10.79
C LYS A 55 3.11 -27.53 -10.22
N GLY A 56 3.10 -26.36 -10.84
CA GLY A 56 2.35 -25.19 -10.41
C GLY A 56 3.22 -24.21 -9.62
N GLY A 57 2.62 -23.49 -8.70
CA GLY A 57 3.31 -22.57 -7.81
C GLY A 57 2.46 -22.21 -6.60
N ASN A 58 3.08 -21.68 -5.55
CA ASN A 58 2.35 -21.21 -4.38
C ASN A 58 2.93 -19.90 -3.86
N LEU A 59 2.09 -19.18 -3.10
CA LEU A 59 2.45 -17.93 -2.46
C LEU A 59 1.70 -17.80 -1.13
N GLY A 60 2.41 -17.36 -0.09
CA GLY A 60 1.77 -16.89 1.14
C GLY A 60 1.28 -15.45 1.02
N ILE A 61 0.02 -15.22 1.36
CA ILE A 61 -0.60 -13.91 1.46
C ILE A 61 -0.83 -13.59 2.94
N SER A 62 -0.37 -12.43 3.38
CA SER A 62 -0.67 -11.89 4.70
C SER A 62 -1.01 -10.41 4.57
N VAL A 63 -1.65 -9.88 5.61
CA VAL A 63 -1.93 -8.45 5.74
C VAL A 63 -1.22 -7.91 6.98
N SER A 64 -0.81 -6.65 6.91
CA SER A 64 -0.15 -5.93 7.98
C SER A 64 -0.99 -4.73 8.41
N SER A 65 -0.91 -4.40 9.69
CA SER A 65 -1.36 -3.13 10.24
C SER A 65 -0.19 -2.18 10.40
N SER A 66 -0.43 -0.88 10.19
CA SER A 66 0.57 0.16 10.46
C SER A 66 0.89 0.34 11.95
N VAL A 67 0.14 -0.31 12.83
CA VAL A 67 0.35 -0.32 14.29
C VAL A 67 0.16 -1.72 14.85
N VAL A 68 0.69 -1.96 16.06
CA VAL A 68 0.32 -3.15 16.83
C VAL A 68 -1.15 -3.05 17.22
N VAL A 69 -1.93 -4.08 16.90
CA VAL A 69 -3.38 -4.04 17.12
C VAL A 69 -3.70 -4.37 18.58
N PRO A 70 -4.58 -3.61 19.26
CA PRO A 70 -4.92 -3.87 20.66
C PRO A 70 -5.91 -5.04 20.84
N SER A 71 -6.54 -5.47 19.76
CA SER A 71 -7.53 -6.56 19.71
C SER A 71 -7.44 -7.26 18.35
N ASP A 72 -7.95 -8.48 18.26
CA ASP A 72 -8.03 -9.21 16.99
C ASP A 72 -8.72 -8.39 15.89
N ILE A 73 -8.15 -8.43 14.69
CA ILE A 73 -8.75 -7.87 13.48
C ILE A 73 -8.97 -9.00 12.48
N MET A 74 -10.21 -9.15 12.01
CA MET A 74 -10.56 -10.02 10.89
C MET A 74 -10.56 -9.20 9.61
N ALA A 75 -9.81 -9.64 8.61
CA ALA A 75 -9.78 -9.04 7.28
C ALA A 75 -10.25 -10.06 6.23
N GLU A 76 -11.06 -9.59 5.28
CA GLU A 76 -11.53 -10.40 4.16
C GLU A 76 -10.66 -10.13 2.93
N ILE A 77 -10.20 -11.19 2.27
CA ILE A 77 -9.43 -11.18 1.03
C ILE A 77 -10.36 -11.58 -0.11
N LYS A 78 -10.46 -10.71 -1.12
CA LYS A 78 -11.24 -10.96 -2.34
C LYS A 78 -10.34 -10.92 -3.57
N VAL A 79 -10.59 -11.85 -4.49
CA VAL A 79 -10.03 -11.77 -5.83
C VAL A 79 -10.93 -10.87 -6.67
N ASP A 80 -10.38 -9.78 -7.18
CA ASP A 80 -11.08 -8.84 -8.05
C ASP A 80 -10.25 -8.55 -9.29
N THR A 81 -10.70 -9.12 -10.41
CA THR A 81 -10.01 -9.01 -11.70
C THR A 81 -10.17 -7.63 -12.35
N SER A 82 -11.08 -6.78 -11.87
CA SER A 82 -11.25 -5.42 -12.39
C SER A 82 -10.01 -4.56 -12.14
N TYR A 83 -9.25 -4.85 -11.08
CA TYR A 83 -7.98 -4.17 -10.78
C TYR A 83 -6.89 -4.42 -11.83
N VAL A 84 -6.95 -5.53 -12.59
CA VAL A 84 -5.99 -5.81 -13.66
C VAL A 84 -6.11 -4.80 -14.79
N ALA A 85 -7.33 -4.47 -15.21
CA ALA A 85 -7.57 -3.49 -16.26
C ALA A 85 -7.12 -2.08 -15.83
N ARG A 86 -7.41 -1.70 -14.59
CA ARG A 86 -6.95 -0.42 -14.02
C ARG A 86 -5.42 -0.36 -13.93
N PHE A 87 -4.79 -1.44 -13.49
CA PHE A 87 -3.34 -1.54 -13.44
C PHE A 87 -2.72 -1.38 -14.83
N ASN A 88 -3.25 -2.08 -15.84
CA ASN A 88 -2.81 -1.98 -17.22
C ASN A 88 -2.93 -0.57 -17.79
N ASN A 89 -4.06 0.10 -17.57
CA ASN A 89 -4.27 1.47 -18.04
C ASN A 89 -3.27 2.45 -17.41
N THR A 90 -3.01 2.30 -16.11
CA THR A 90 -2.11 3.20 -15.36
C THR A 90 -0.64 2.98 -15.73
N ASN A 91 -0.23 1.73 -16.03
CA ASN A 91 1.17 1.36 -16.18
C ASN A 91 1.58 0.99 -17.63
N GLY A 92 0.66 1.07 -18.60
CA GLY A 92 0.93 0.71 -19.99
C GLY A 92 1.18 -0.80 -20.22
N THR A 93 0.72 -1.65 -19.30
CA THR A 93 0.89 -3.11 -19.37
C THR A 93 -0.30 -3.81 -20.05
N LYS A 94 -0.17 -5.11 -20.33
CA LYS A 94 -1.18 -5.94 -21.02
C LYS A 94 -1.52 -7.23 -20.29
N TYR A 95 -1.42 -7.24 -18.95
CA TYR A 95 -1.71 -8.43 -18.16
C TYR A 95 -3.14 -8.91 -18.36
N LYS A 96 -3.32 -10.24 -18.38
CA LYS A 96 -4.64 -10.88 -18.42
C LYS A 96 -4.99 -11.39 -17.02
N PRO A 97 -6.26 -11.29 -16.60
CA PRO A 97 -6.70 -11.94 -15.37
C PRO A 97 -6.44 -13.44 -15.43
N LEU A 98 -5.91 -14.02 -14.35
CA LEU A 98 -5.75 -15.46 -14.23
C LEU A 98 -7.12 -16.13 -14.12
N PRO A 99 -7.48 -17.09 -15.00
CA PRO A 99 -8.76 -17.80 -14.89
C PRO A 99 -8.89 -18.55 -13.55
N SER A 100 -10.09 -18.51 -12.96
CA SER A 100 -10.37 -19.10 -11.63
C SER A 100 -10.06 -20.59 -11.52
N LYS A 101 -10.11 -21.35 -12.63
CA LYS A 101 -9.75 -22.77 -12.62
C LYS A 101 -8.29 -23.03 -12.23
N PHE A 102 -7.40 -22.05 -12.43
CA PHE A 102 -5.96 -22.17 -12.22
C PHE A 102 -5.49 -21.74 -10.84
N PHE A 103 -6.36 -21.23 -9.96
CA PHE A 103 -5.91 -20.88 -8.62
C PHE A 103 -6.93 -21.25 -7.55
N SER A 104 -6.44 -21.42 -6.33
CA SER A 104 -7.25 -21.61 -5.13
C SER A 104 -6.63 -20.84 -3.98
N ILE A 105 -7.49 -20.23 -3.16
CA ILE A 105 -7.07 -19.59 -1.90
C ILE A 105 -7.56 -20.44 -0.74
N ALA A 106 -6.68 -20.73 0.23
CA ALA A 106 -6.98 -21.61 1.35
C ALA A 106 -8.08 -21.04 2.28
N SER A 107 -8.18 -19.71 2.35
CA SER A 107 -9.20 -18.98 3.11
C SER A 107 -9.41 -17.60 2.50
N ASN A 108 -10.63 -17.08 2.53
CA ASN A 108 -10.93 -15.68 2.20
C ASN A 108 -10.87 -14.77 3.44
N GLU A 109 -10.58 -15.31 4.61
CA GLU A 109 -10.45 -14.56 5.85
C GLU A 109 -9.06 -14.75 6.45
N VAL A 110 -8.52 -13.67 7.01
CA VAL A 110 -7.23 -13.66 7.69
C VAL A 110 -7.31 -12.84 8.97
N LYS A 111 -6.58 -13.27 10.00
CA LYS A 111 -6.61 -12.64 11.33
C LYS A 111 -5.28 -12.00 11.68
N ILE A 112 -5.31 -10.75 12.14
CA ILE A 112 -4.22 -10.13 12.90
C ILE A 112 -4.58 -10.27 14.37
N HIS A 113 -3.79 -11.04 15.13
CA HIS A 113 -4.02 -11.26 16.56
C HIS A 113 -3.71 -10.01 17.38
N ALA A 114 -4.41 -9.84 18.50
CA ALA A 114 -4.07 -8.83 19.50
C ALA A 114 -2.58 -8.89 19.87
N GLY A 115 -1.89 -7.75 19.88
CA GLY A 115 -0.45 -7.67 20.14
C GLY A 115 0.44 -7.94 18.93
N ALA A 116 -0.12 -8.25 17.76
CA ALA A 116 0.61 -8.38 16.50
C ALA A 116 0.38 -7.18 15.56
N SER A 117 1.21 -7.08 14.52
CA SER A 117 1.01 -6.15 13.40
C SER A 117 0.94 -6.87 12.05
N ILE A 118 1.10 -8.18 12.02
CA ILE A 118 1.04 -9.03 10.83
C ILE A 118 0.06 -10.16 11.11
N SER A 119 -0.71 -10.53 10.10
CA SER A 119 -1.68 -11.60 10.18
C SER A 119 -1.07 -12.99 10.08
N ASP A 120 -1.90 -14.01 10.30
CA ASP A 120 -1.63 -15.36 9.82
C ASP A 120 -1.44 -15.35 8.28
N ILE A 121 -0.80 -16.39 7.75
CA ILE A 121 -0.58 -16.55 6.30
C ILE A 121 -1.73 -17.38 5.70
N VAL A 122 -2.31 -16.86 4.63
CA VAL A 122 -3.24 -17.59 3.75
C VAL A 122 -2.47 -18.05 2.52
N GLN A 123 -2.57 -19.34 2.18
CA GLN A 123 -1.92 -19.87 0.99
C GLN A 123 -2.76 -19.63 -0.27
N LEU A 124 -2.11 -19.11 -1.31
CA LEU A 124 -2.59 -19.07 -2.69
C LEU A 124 -1.82 -20.13 -3.47
N ASP A 125 -2.54 -21.10 -4.02
CA ASP A 125 -1.99 -22.10 -4.91
C ASP A 125 -2.39 -21.79 -6.35
N VAL A 126 -1.42 -21.89 -7.26
CA VAL A 126 -1.60 -21.76 -8.70
C VAL A 126 -1.28 -23.11 -9.33
N LYS A 127 -2.26 -23.67 -10.04
CA LYS A 127 -2.14 -24.94 -10.75
C LYS A 127 -1.27 -24.77 -12.00
N PRO A 128 -0.65 -25.85 -12.49
CA PRO A 128 -0.02 -25.86 -13.80
C PRO A 128 -0.97 -25.34 -14.88
N PHE A 129 -0.41 -24.60 -15.84
CA PHE A 129 -1.18 -24.09 -16.96
C PHE A 129 -1.42 -25.18 -18.00
N ASP A 130 -2.64 -25.19 -18.55
CA ASP A 130 -2.99 -26.00 -19.70
C ASP A 130 -2.85 -25.19 -21.00
N ASN A 131 -3.17 -25.81 -22.14
CA ASN A 131 -3.11 -25.17 -23.47
C ASN A 131 -4.12 -24.03 -23.70
N THR A 132 -4.93 -23.66 -22.70
CA THR A 132 -5.90 -22.55 -22.80
C THR A 132 -5.32 -21.23 -22.30
N VAL A 133 -4.14 -21.23 -21.69
CA VAL A 133 -3.43 -19.99 -21.34
C VAL A 133 -2.75 -19.43 -22.59
N VAL A 134 -3.16 -18.24 -22.99
CA VAL A 134 -2.56 -17.50 -24.11
C VAL A 134 -1.66 -16.41 -23.53
N GLU A 135 -0.39 -16.36 -23.97
CA GLU A 135 0.55 -15.31 -23.56
C GLU A 135 -0.06 -13.90 -23.74
N GLY A 136 0.30 -13.00 -22.83
CA GLY A 136 -0.23 -11.63 -22.71
C GLY A 136 0.57 -10.62 -23.52
#